data_AF-A0A954G5P6-F1
#
_entry.id   AF-A0A954G5P6-F1
#
_cell.length_a   1.000
_cell.length_b   1.000
_cell.length_c   1.000
_cell.angle_alpha   90.00
_cell.angle_beta   90.00
_cell.angle_gamma   90.00
#
_symmetry.space_group_name_H-M   'P 1'
#
loop_
_entity.id
_entity.type
_entity.pdbx_description
1 polymer ?
#
loop_
_entity_poly.entity_id
_entity_poly.type
_entity_poly.pdbx_seq_one_letter_code
_entity_poly.pdbx_strand_id
1 'polypeptide(L)'
;WYNVIGNHDINYDASNDKLSDETFERAFGPSYYSFDYGQVHFIVLDDIEWIVPEENKDTKKEKKGHYQGGLGKEQLEFIKNDLQQIPADQLVVLMMHIPMIEIEDRQDLYRLIEKRPFCMSISGHTHHHEHRFITKEDGWRGPKPHHHIINVTVSGSWWSGSPDERGIPHTMMADGAPNGYSLITFDGTEYDLDFRAAGRSASYQMNILAPEQVTADQTAETEVYANIFNGSERSKVEMQVGNSGSWAVMEKIDEIDPSYKQLSETENAVEGKKYRDLPKAKKSSHLWRTKLPAGLKPGTHLIRIRTVEMDGDKHQSGRVIRVLPAKPVEKTASTTVTEK
;
A
#
# COMPACT_ATOMS: atom_id res chain seq x y z
N TRP A 1 -16.80 -3.08 16.66
CA TRP A 1 -15.43 -2.67 16.31
C TRP A 1 -14.50 -3.52 17.14
N TYR A 2 -13.56 -4.18 16.47
CA TYR A 2 -12.47 -4.91 17.11
C TYR A 2 -11.23 -4.07 16.86
N ASN A 3 -10.76 -3.39 17.91
CA ASN A 3 -9.66 -2.44 17.79
C ASN A 3 -8.34 -3.17 17.98
N VAL A 4 -7.34 -2.75 17.22
CA VAL A 4 -5.93 -3.16 17.34
C VAL A 4 -5.20 -1.96 17.92
N ILE A 5 -4.39 -2.18 18.94
CA ILE A 5 -3.55 -1.14 19.53
C ILE A 5 -2.42 -0.78 18.57
N GLY A 6 -2.11 0.51 18.45
CA GLY A 6 -1.00 0.98 17.64
C GLY A 6 0.03 1.75 18.44
N ASN A 7 1.15 2.05 17.78
CA ASN A 7 2.28 2.72 18.42
C ASN A 7 1.95 4.10 19.01
N HIS A 8 0.87 4.76 18.56
CA HIS A 8 0.42 6.06 19.07
C HIS A 8 -0.62 5.96 20.19
N ASP A 9 -1.04 4.74 20.53
CA ASP A 9 -2.04 4.47 21.56
C ASP A 9 -1.41 4.11 22.93
N ILE A 10 -0.12 3.75 22.94
CA ILE A 10 0.61 3.40 24.17
C ILE A 10 1.00 4.62 25.00
N ASN A 11 1.16 4.41 26.31
CA ASN A 11 1.69 5.38 27.26
C ASN A 11 3.23 5.38 27.22
N TYR A 12 3.82 6.37 26.53
CA TYR A 12 5.27 6.56 26.46
C TYR A 12 5.94 6.96 27.80
N ASP A 13 5.18 7.24 28.84
CA ASP A 13 5.70 7.49 30.19
C ASP A 13 5.64 6.22 31.08
N ALA A 14 5.20 5.08 30.52
CA ALA A 14 5.11 3.83 31.26
C ALA A 14 6.50 3.32 31.68
N SER A 15 6.55 2.80 32.92
CA SER A 15 7.79 2.30 33.53
C SER A 15 8.20 0.90 33.06
N ASN A 16 7.36 0.24 32.27
CA ASN A 16 7.59 -1.05 31.63
C ASN A 16 6.54 -1.26 30.53
N ASP A 17 6.82 -2.21 29.65
CA ASP A 17 5.98 -2.59 28.52
C ASP A 17 4.54 -2.95 28.91
N LYS A 18 4.39 -3.79 29.94
CA LYS A 18 3.09 -4.21 30.47
C LYS A 18 2.17 -3.06 30.92
N LEU A 19 2.73 -1.93 31.34
CA LEU A 19 1.96 -0.74 31.72
C LEU A 19 1.76 0.24 30.56
N SER A 20 2.40 0.02 29.42
CA SER A 20 2.31 0.91 28.27
C SER A 20 0.91 0.88 27.63
N ASP A 21 0.19 -0.23 27.76
CA ASP A 21 -1.14 -0.38 27.15
C ASP A 21 -2.28 0.09 28.06
N GLU A 22 -2.00 0.50 29.30
CA GLU A 22 -3.02 0.71 30.34
C GLU A 22 -4.16 1.66 29.93
N THR A 23 -3.83 2.66 29.11
CA THR A 23 -4.81 3.65 28.62
C THR A 23 -5.68 3.08 27.52
N PHE A 24 -5.11 2.30 26.61
CA PHE A 24 -5.85 1.56 25.60
C PHE A 24 -6.74 0.51 26.25
N GLU A 25 -6.20 -0.29 27.17
CA GLU A 25 -6.93 -1.35 27.87
C GLU A 25 -8.16 -0.82 28.61
N ARG A 26 -7.99 0.32 29.30
CA ARG A 26 -9.08 0.99 30.00
C ARG A 26 -10.20 1.47 29.08
N ALA A 27 -9.86 1.88 27.85
CA ALA A 27 -10.80 2.51 26.93
C ALA A 27 -11.44 1.53 25.92
N PHE A 28 -10.67 0.54 25.46
CA PHE A 28 -11.03 -0.32 24.34
C PHE A 28 -11.09 -1.81 24.67
N GLY A 29 -10.59 -2.23 25.84
CA GLY A 29 -10.47 -3.64 26.23
C GLY A 29 -9.06 -4.21 25.99
N PRO A 30 -8.85 -5.52 26.14
CA PRO A 30 -7.52 -6.15 26.11
C PRO A 30 -6.68 -5.74 24.89
N SER A 31 -5.36 -5.57 25.07
CA SER A 31 -4.44 -5.21 23.96
C SER A 31 -4.28 -6.33 22.92
N TYR A 32 -4.46 -7.59 23.34
CA TYR A 32 -4.56 -8.76 22.46
C TYR A 32 -5.66 -9.73 22.93
N TYR A 33 -6.35 -10.36 21.98
CA TYR A 33 -7.46 -11.29 22.22
C TYR A 33 -7.82 -12.06 20.94
N SER A 34 -8.61 -13.12 21.07
CA SER A 34 -9.13 -13.88 19.93
C SER A 34 -10.66 -14.00 19.97
N PHE A 35 -11.26 -14.21 18.80
CA PHE A 35 -12.70 -14.45 18.67
C PHE A 35 -13.02 -15.16 17.36
N ASP A 36 -14.13 -15.91 17.36
CA ASP A 36 -14.71 -16.43 16.13
C ASP A 36 -15.81 -15.50 15.62
N TYR A 37 -15.85 -15.30 14.31
CA TYR A 37 -16.98 -14.69 13.62
C TYR A 37 -17.32 -15.47 12.36
N GLY A 38 -18.50 -16.09 12.35
CA GLY A 38 -18.87 -17.06 11.32
C GLY A 38 -17.96 -18.30 11.37
N GLN A 39 -17.26 -18.58 10.28
CA GLN A 39 -16.34 -19.73 10.15
C GLN A 39 -14.85 -19.34 10.30
N VAL A 40 -14.58 -18.07 10.64
CA VAL A 40 -13.23 -17.51 10.66
C VAL A 40 -12.82 -17.22 12.09
N HIS A 41 -11.60 -17.60 12.42
CA HIS A 41 -10.96 -17.31 13.69
C HIS A 41 -10.08 -16.07 13.55
N PHE A 42 -10.29 -15.07 14.40
CA PHE A 42 -9.52 -13.83 14.40
C PHE A 42 -8.67 -13.76 15.66
N ILE A 43 -7.40 -13.37 15.49
CA ILE A 43 -6.49 -13.09 16.60
C ILE A 43 -6.00 -11.66 16.45
N VAL A 44 -6.40 -10.81 17.38
CA VAL A 44 -5.92 -9.44 17.52
C VAL A 44 -4.67 -9.47 18.39
N LEU A 45 -3.58 -8.92 17.86
CA LEU A 45 -2.26 -8.92 18.46
C LEU A 45 -1.85 -7.49 18.80
N ASP A 46 -1.11 -7.37 19.90
CA ASP A 46 -0.32 -6.19 20.21
C ASP A 46 1.11 -6.46 19.79
N ASP A 47 1.57 -5.80 18.73
CA ASP A 47 2.94 -5.91 18.26
C ASP A 47 3.80 -4.69 18.59
N ILE A 48 3.38 -3.89 19.58
CA ILE A 48 4.08 -2.68 20.02
C ILE A 48 4.85 -2.95 21.31
N GLU A 49 6.11 -3.33 21.21
CA GLU A 49 6.96 -3.55 22.39
C GLU A 49 7.59 -2.23 22.84
N TRP A 50 7.23 -1.74 24.03
CA TRP A 50 7.78 -0.55 24.66
C TRP A 50 9.08 -0.84 25.43
N ILE A 51 10.17 -0.27 24.92
CA ILE A 51 11.51 -0.40 25.50
C ILE A 51 11.81 0.82 26.38
N VAL A 52 11.77 0.57 27.69
CA VAL A 52 12.12 1.54 28.73
C VAL A 52 13.62 1.82 28.69
N PRO A 53 14.03 3.10 28.78
CA PRO A 53 15.45 3.42 28.78
C PRO A 53 16.14 2.92 30.05
N GLU A 54 17.27 2.25 29.90
CA GLU A 54 18.15 1.94 31.02
C GLU A 54 18.69 3.23 31.65
N GLU A 55 18.60 3.36 32.98
CA GLU A 55 19.26 4.43 33.73
C GLU A 55 20.79 4.29 33.61
N ASN A 56 21.40 5.02 32.68
CA ASN A 56 22.86 5.09 32.61
C ASN A 56 23.38 6.22 33.51
N LYS A 57 23.86 5.87 34.71
CA LYS A 57 24.41 6.81 35.70
C LYS A 57 25.68 7.53 35.24
N ASP A 58 26.39 6.99 34.23
CA ASP A 58 27.68 7.51 33.78
C ASP A 58 27.57 8.50 32.60
N THR A 59 26.43 8.54 31.91
CA THR A 59 26.18 9.50 30.85
C THR A 59 25.01 10.39 31.24
N LYS A 60 25.24 11.70 31.45
CA LYS A 60 24.20 12.74 31.67
C LYS A 60 23.20 12.92 30.50
N LYS A 61 23.10 11.95 29.59
CA LYS A 61 22.10 11.92 28.52
C LYS A 61 21.02 10.94 28.92
N GLU A 62 19.85 11.47 29.26
CA GLU A 62 18.62 10.70 29.35
C GLU A 62 18.39 10.00 28.01
N LYS A 63 18.49 8.67 27.98
CA LYS A 63 17.92 7.91 26.85
C LYS A 63 16.41 8.03 26.97
N LYS A 64 15.73 8.39 25.89
CA LYS A 64 14.27 8.33 25.82
C LYS A 64 13.86 6.89 25.52
N GLY A 65 12.72 6.46 26.06
CA GLY A 65 12.13 5.19 25.65
C GLY A 65 11.76 5.21 24.17
N HIS A 66 11.61 4.03 23.60
CA HIS A 66 11.19 3.83 22.22
C HIS A 66 10.36 2.55 22.12
N TYR A 67 9.55 2.45 21.07
CA TYR A 67 8.88 1.20 20.73
C TYR A 67 9.64 0.46 19.64
N GLN A 68 9.44 -0.84 19.56
CA GLN A 68 9.81 -1.69 18.42
C GLN A 68 8.68 -2.68 18.11
N GLY A 69 8.79 -3.40 17.00
CA GLY A 69 7.85 -4.48 16.68
C GLY A 69 8.18 -5.74 17.47
N GLY A 70 7.29 -6.21 18.33
CA GLY A 70 7.54 -7.40 19.17
C GLY A 70 6.27 -7.92 19.86
N LEU A 71 6.12 -9.24 19.97
CA LEU A 71 4.98 -9.87 20.65
C LEU A 71 5.31 -10.32 22.08
N GLY A 72 6.55 -10.74 22.30
CA GLY A 72 7.01 -11.28 23.57
C GLY A 72 6.51 -12.70 23.85
N LYS A 73 7.13 -13.34 24.85
CA LYS A 73 6.90 -14.76 25.15
C LYS A 73 5.49 -15.06 25.65
N GLU A 74 4.90 -14.16 26.42
CA GLU A 74 3.56 -14.37 26.99
C GLU A 74 2.51 -14.40 25.88
N GLN A 75 2.59 -13.46 24.93
CA GLN A 75 1.66 -13.39 23.82
C GLN A 75 1.86 -14.54 22.81
N LEU A 76 3.12 -14.93 22.53
CA LEU A 76 3.39 -16.13 21.71
C LEU A 76 2.82 -17.41 22.34
N GLU A 77 2.87 -17.55 23.66
CA GLU A 77 2.26 -18.68 24.36
C GLU A 77 0.72 -18.59 24.35
N PHE A 78 0.14 -17.40 24.42
CA PHE A 78 -1.29 -17.18 24.18
C PHE A 78 -1.70 -17.68 22.79
N ILE A 79 -1.04 -17.22 21.71
CA ILE A 79 -1.31 -17.63 20.33
C ILE A 79 -1.21 -19.15 20.18
N LYS A 80 -0.16 -19.76 20.74
CA LYS A 80 0.03 -21.21 20.69
C LYS A 80 -1.11 -21.97 21.36
N ASN A 81 -1.58 -21.53 22.52
CA ASN A 81 -2.66 -22.21 23.27
C ASN A 81 -4.04 -21.95 22.66
N ASP A 82 -4.25 -20.77 22.09
CA ASP A 82 -5.45 -20.42 21.35
C ASP A 82 -5.59 -21.26 20.08
N LEU A 83 -4.54 -21.34 19.25
CA LEU A 83 -4.53 -22.15 18.03
C LEU A 83 -4.70 -23.67 18.26
N GLN A 84 -4.44 -24.17 19.46
CA GLN A 84 -4.67 -25.58 19.84
C GLN A 84 -6.16 -25.88 20.10
N GLN A 85 -6.97 -24.86 20.34
CA GLN A 85 -8.40 -25.01 20.67
C GLN A 85 -9.30 -25.01 19.42
N ILE A 86 -8.75 -24.67 18.25
CA ILE A 86 -9.48 -24.60 16.99
C ILE A 86 -9.05 -25.70 16.02
N PRO A 87 -9.94 -26.16 15.11
CA PRO A 87 -9.58 -27.07 14.03
C PRO A 87 -8.38 -26.55 13.22
N ALA A 88 -7.48 -27.43 12.80
CA ALA A 88 -6.26 -27.05 12.07
C ALA A 88 -6.55 -26.41 10.70
N ASP A 89 -7.73 -26.69 10.13
CA ASP A 89 -8.23 -26.22 8.84
C ASP A 89 -9.23 -25.05 8.94
N GLN A 90 -9.47 -24.51 10.14
CA GLN A 90 -10.20 -23.24 10.28
C GLN A 90 -9.31 -22.08 9.80
N LEU A 91 -9.87 -21.16 8.99
CA LEU A 91 -9.16 -19.96 8.55
C LEU A 91 -8.83 -19.08 9.75
N VAL A 92 -7.55 -18.70 9.87
CA VAL A 92 -7.06 -17.77 10.89
C VAL A 92 -6.65 -16.44 10.25
N VAL A 93 -7.17 -15.34 10.80
CA VAL A 93 -6.79 -13.97 10.44
C VAL A 93 -6.09 -13.32 11.62
N LEU A 94 -4.80 -12.99 11.45
CA LEU A 94 -4.06 -12.22 12.44
C LEU A 94 -4.18 -10.72 12.14
N MET A 95 -4.48 -9.90 13.15
CA MET A 95 -4.58 -8.45 13.02
C MET A 95 -3.58 -7.80 13.98
N MET A 96 -2.71 -6.93 13.46
CA MET A 96 -1.66 -6.25 14.23
C MET A 96 -1.42 -4.83 13.69
N HIS A 97 -0.57 -4.02 14.29
CA HIS A 97 -0.36 -2.64 13.82
C HIS A 97 0.86 -2.52 12.91
N ILE A 98 2.02 -3.01 13.35
CA ILE A 98 3.27 -2.99 12.57
C ILE A 98 3.23 -4.13 11.51
N PRO A 99 3.81 -3.97 10.31
CA PRO A 99 3.90 -5.08 9.38
C PRO A 99 4.61 -6.28 9.99
N MET A 100 4.05 -7.47 9.81
CA MET A 100 4.54 -8.72 10.42
C MET A 100 6.03 -9.00 10.12
N ILE A 101 6.52 -8.51 8.98
CA ILE A 101 7.91 -8.68 8.57
C ILE A 101 8.88 -7.81 9.39
N GLU A 102 8.38 -6.78 10.07
CA GLU A 102 9.13 -5.82 10.88
C GLU A 102 9.10 -6.18 12.38
N ILE A 103 8.39 -7.25 12.75
CA ILE A 103 8.37 -7.78 14.12
C ILE A 103 9.65 -8.57 14.40
N GLU A 104 10.28 -8.34 15.55
CA GLU A 104 11.54 -8.97 15.97
C GLU A 104 11.41 -10.49 16.12
N ASP A 105 10.38 -10.94 16.84
CA ASP A 105 10.11 -12.36 17.11
C ASP A 105 9.18 -13.02 16.07
N ARG A 106 9.06 -12.43 14.87
CA ARG A 106 8.24 -12.96 13.76
C ARG A 106 8.53 -14.41 13.41
N GLN A 107 9.77 -14.88 13.57
CA GLN A 107 10.14 -16.26 13.24
C GLN A 107 9.43 -17.27 14.15
N ASP A 108 9.26 -16.93 15.43
CA ASP A 108 8.53 -17.74 16.40
C ASP A 108 7.04 -17.74 16.08
N LEU A 109 6.47 -16.58 15.74
CA LEU A 109 5.10 -16.51 15.22
C LEU A 109 4.92 -17.39 13.99
N TYR A 110 5.83 -17.32 13.01
CA TYR A 110 5.78 -18.17 11.81
C TYR A 110 5.74 -19.65 12.15
N ARG A 111 6.51 -20.11 13.15
CA ARG A 111 6.49 -21.53 13.56
C ARG A 111 5.10 -21.99 14.01
N LEU A 112 4.31 -21.10 14.61
CA LEU A 112 2.97 -21.39 15.11
C LEU A 112 1.93 -21.50 13.98
N ILE A 113 2.07 -20.68 12.93
CA ILE A 113 1.04 -20.54 11.89
C ILE A 113 1.38 -21.21 10.55
N GLU A 114 2.64 -21.51 10.26
CA GLU A 114 3.08 -21.95 8.92
C GLU A 114 2.54 -23.31 8.47
N LYS A 115 2.03 -24.11 9.41
CA LYS A 115 1.39 -25.40 9.14
C LYS A 115 -0.11 -25.28 8.91
N ARG A 116 -0.70 -24.12 9.20
CA ARG A 116 -2.13 -23.88 8.94
C ARG A 116 -2.32 -23.66 7.43
N PRO A 117 -3.18 -24.43 6.77
CA PRO A 117 -3.40 -24.32 5.33
C PRO A 117 -4.08 -23.00 4.94
N PHE A 118 -4.81 -22.39 5.87
CA PHE A 118 -5.59 -21.16 5.67
C PHE A 118 -5.22 -20.16 6.78
N CYS A 119 -4.28 -19.28 6.48
CA CYS A 119 -3.91 -18.19 7.38
C CYS A 119 -3.52 -16.96 6.56
N MET A 120 -3.96 -15.80 7.02
CA MET A 120 -3.55 -14.50 6.50
C MET A 120 -3.34 -13.53 7.66
N SER A 121 -2.70 -12.40 7.39
CA SER A 121 -2.54 -11.34 8.38
C SER A 121 -2.74 -9.96 7.80
N ILE A 122 -3.11 -9.01 8.65
CA ILE A 122 -3.37 -7.62 8.27
C ILE A 122 -2.63 -6.72 9.25
N SER A 123 -1.98 -5.68 8.73
CA SER A 123 -1.41 -4.59 9.51
C SER A 123 -1.78 -3.21 8.97
N GLY A 124 -1.36 -2.16 9.69
CA GLY A 124 -1.39 -0.78 9.25
C GLY A 124 0.00 -0.15 9.34
N HIS A 125 0.13 0.87 10.18
CA HIS A 125 1.37 1.57 10.55
C HIS A 125 2.13 2.33 9.45
N THR A 126 2.28 1.80 8.24
CA THR A 126 3.24 2.33 7.25
C THR A 126 2.74 3.50 6.42
N HIS A 127 1.42 3.74 6.42
CA HIS A 127 0.74 4.72 5.58
C HIS A 127 0.95 4.49 4.08
N HIS A 128 0.88 3.22 3.65
CA HIS A 128 0.86 2.74 2.26
C HIS A 128 0.03 1.45 2.17
N HIS A 129 -0.39 1.05 0.97
CA HIS A 129 -1.11 -0.21 0.74
C HIS A 129 -0.20 -1.24 0.05
N GLU A 130 -0.17 -2.48 0.54
CA GLU A 130 0.67 -3.52 -0.04
C GLU A 130 0.15 -4.92 0.23
N HIS A 131 0.20 -5.76 -0.80
CA HIS A 131 0.09 -7.21 -0.67
C HIS A 131 1.49 -7.81 -0.56
N ARG A 132 1.85 -8.28 0.64
CA ARG A 132 3.14 -8.93 0.92
C ARG A 132 2.96 -10.45 0.98
N PHE A 133 3.60 -11.16 0.07
CA PHE A 133 3.69 -12.62 0.14
C PHE A 133 4.99 -13.00 0.84
N ILE A 134 4.87 -13.44 2.10
CA ILE A 134 6.00 -13.81 2.95
C ILE A 134 6.48 -15.21 2.54
N THR A 135 7.76 -15.30 2.21
CA THR A 135 8.39 -16.46 1.55
C THR A 135 9.56 -17.02 2.38
N LYS A 136 10.25 -18.02 1.82
CA LYS A 136 11.41 -18.65 2.46
C LYS A 136 12.54 -17.64 2.72
N GLU A 137 12.66 -16.66 1.84
CA GLU A 137 13.59 -15.53 1.92
C GLU A 137 13.33 -14.68 3.18
N ASP A 138 12.08 -14.60 3.63
CA ASP A 138 11.68 -13.92 4.86
C ASP A 138 11.72 -14.85 6.11
N GLY A 139 12.10 -16.12 5.94
CA GLY A 139 12.16 -17.15 6.99
C GLY A 139 10.91 -18.03 7.12
N TRP A 140 9.91 -17.87 6.25
CA TRP A 140 8.72 -18.72 6.22
C TRP A 140 9.06 -20.15 5.77
N ARG A 141 8.53 -21.18 6.44
CA ARG A 141 8.72 -22.60 6.03
C ARG A 141 7.41 -23.32 5.71
N GLY A 142 6.31 -22.58 5.59
CA GLY A 142 5.04 -23.11 5.14
C GLY A 142 5.10 -23.50 3.64
N PRO A 143 4.20 -24.38 3.19
CA PRO A 143 4.22 -24.93 1.82
C PRO A 143 3.86 -23.90 0.74
N LYS A 144 3.15 -22.82 1.11
CA LYS A 144 2.78 -21.70 0.24
C LYS A 144 3.17 -20.40 0.95
N PRO A 145 3.46 -19.31 0.21
CA PRO A 145 3.71 -18.00 0.83
C PRO A 145 2.55 -17.57 1.72
N HIS A 146 2.85 -17.00 2.88
CA HIS A 146 1.84 -16.39 3.76
C HIS A 146 1.43 -15.04 3.19
N HIS A 147 0.13 -14.77 3.11
CA HIS A 147 -0.35 -13.50 2.60
C HIS A 147 -0.55 -12.52 3.77
N HIS A 148 0.25 -11.46 3.76
CA HIS A 148 0.17 -10.35 4.70
C HIS A 148 -0.26 -9.08 3.95
N ILE A 149 -1.33 -8.45 4.41
CA ILE A 149 -1.88 -7.23 3.84
C ILE A 149 -1.45 -6.07 4.73
N ILE A 150 -0.67 -5.15 4.17
CA ILE A 150 -0.43 -3.84 4.78
C ILE A 150 -1.53 -2.94 4.26
N ASN A 151 -2.48 -2.63 5.12
CA ASN A 151 -3.73 -1.99 4.72
C ASN A 151 -3.63 -0.47 4.71
N VAL A 152 -4.34 0.15 3.76
CA VAL A 152 -4.58 1.60 3.73
C VAL A 152 -5.03 2.15 5.10
N THR A 153 -4.61 3.39 5.38
CA THR A 153 -5.07 4.15 6.53
C THR A 153 -6.19 5.13 6.15
N VAL A 154 -7.23 5.23 6.98
CA VAL A 154 -8.33 6.21 6.79
C VAL A 154 -7.79 7.64 6.82
N SER A 155 -6.81 7.88 7.69
CA SER A 155 -6.11 9.16 7.82
C SER A 155 -5.13 9.42 6.68
N GLY A 156 -5.00 8.52 5.71
CA GLY A 156 -4.01 8.60 4.65
C GLY A 156 -2.63 8.82 5.24
N SER A 157 -1.84 9.71 4.68
CA SER A 157 -0.62 10.19 5.34
C SER A 157 -0.91 11.32 6.33
N TRP A 158 -1.41 10.96 7.52
CA TRP A 158 -1.66 11.85 8.67
C TRP A 158 -2.46 13.13 8.36
N TRP A 159 -3.52 13.01 7.55
CA TRP A 159 -4.34 14.16 7.12
C TRP A 159 -3.49 15.28 6.47
N SER A 160 -2.42 14.92 5.78
CA SER A 160 -1.60 15.85 5.01
C SER A 160 -2.24 16.25 3.68
N GLY A 161 -1.71 17.32 3.11
CA GLY A 161 -2.07 17.82 1.79
C GLY A 161 -3.11 18.93 1.82
N SER A 162 -3.33 19.51 0.64
CA SER A 162 -4.26 20.61 0.45
C SER A 162 -5.69 20.13 0.73
N PRO A 163 -6.48 20.90 1.51
CA PRO A 163 -7.86 20.55 1.77
C PRO A 163 -8.74 20.73 0.53
N ASP A 164 -9.72 19.84 0.38
CA ASP A 164 -10.81 19.97 -0.59
C ASP A 164 -11.82 21.06 -0.16
N GLU A 165 -12.90 21.21 -0.92
CA GLU A 165 -13.97 22.19 -0.64
C GLU A 165 -14.70 21.97 0.68
N ARG A 166 -14.54 20.79 1.31
CA ARG A 166 -15.10 20.45 2.63
C ARG A 166 -14.10 20.73 3.75
N GLY A 167 -12.90 21.18 3.44
CA GLY A 167 -11.82 21.37 4.39
C GLY A 167 -11.06 20.09 4.73
N ILE A 168 -11.26 18.99 3.98
CA ILE A 168 -10.64 17.70 4.25
C ILE A 168 -9.39 17.56 3.37
N PRO A 169 -8.18 17.40 3.95
CA PRO A 169 -6.96 17.11 3.19
C PRO A 169 -7.10 15.87 2.33
N HIS A 170 -6.61 15.92 1.10
CA HIS A 170 -6.69 14.77 0.19
C HIS A 170 -5.85 13.56 0.67
N THR A 171 -4.85 13.80 1.54
CA THR A 171 -4.11 12.81 2.32
C THR A 171 -3.64 11.57 1.56
N MET A 172 -3.15 11.78 0.34
CA MET A 172 -2.63 10.69 -0.48
C MET A 172 -1.43 10.03 0.21
N MET A 173 -1.38 8.71 0.15
CA MET A 173 -0.32 7.91 0.76
C MET A 173 1.00 8.02 0.00
N ALA A 174 2.09 7.66 0.66
CA ALA A 174 3.44 7.87 0.13
C ALA A 174 3.75 7.04 -1.13
N ASP A 175 2.96 6.01 -1.41
CA ASP A 175 2.98 5.11 -2.57
C ASP A 175 2.09 5.59 -3.74
N GLY A 176 1.40 6.73 -3.59
CA GLY A 176 0.48 7.30 -4.57
C GLY A 176 -0.94 6.75 -4.54
N ALA A 177 -1.27 5.83 -3.63
CA ALA A 177 -2.65 5.40 -3.41
C ALA A 177 -3.41 6.43 -2.55
N PRO A 178 -4.72 6.66 -2.80
CA PRO A 178 -5.53 7.54 -1.96
C PRO A 178 -5.74 6.91 -0.58
N ASN A 179 -6.13 7.73 0.41
CA ASN A 179 -6.63 7.19 1.67
C ASN A 179 -7.95 6.44 1.47
N GLY A 180 -8.28 5.56 2.42
CA GLY A 180 -9.40 4.66 2.24
C GLY A 180 -9.53 3.63 3.34
N TYR A 181 -10.30 2.59 3.01
CA TYR A 181 -10.50 1.40 3.82
C TYR A 181 -10.66 0.20 2.88
N SER A 182 -10.54 -1.00 3.40
CA SER A 182 -10.76 -2.23 2.64
C SER A 182 -11.99 -2.95 3.16
N LEU A 183 -12.74 -3.56 2.26
CA LEU A 183 -13.83 -4.48 2.58
C LEU A 183 -13.30 -5.89 2.35
N ILE A 184 -13.20 -6.68 3.42
CA ILE A 184 -12.78 -8.07 3.33
C ILE A 184 -14.00 -8.96 3.52
N THR A 185 -14.27 -9.80 2.52
CA THR A 185 -15.36 -10.79 2.57
C THR A 185 -14.76 -12.17 2.77
N PHE A 186 -15.36 -12.96 3.65
CA PHE A 186 -14.92 -14.32 3.94
C PHE A 186 -16.00 -15.32 3.53
N ASP A 187 -15.61 -16.37 2.79
CA ASP A 187 -16.45 -17.52 2.46
C ASP A 187 -15.73 -18.82 2.81
N GLY A 188 -16.05 -19.36 3.98
CA GLY A 188 -15.35 -20.52 4.54
C GLY A 188 -13.87 -20.22 4.78
N THR A 189 -13.01 -20.78 3.91
CA THR A 189 -11.54 -20.62 3.98
C THR A 189 -10.99 -19.67 2.92
N GLU A 190 -11.85 -19.14 2.06
CA GLU A 190 -11.51 -18.15 1.04
C GLU A 190 -11.84 -16.74 1.53
N TYR A 191 -11.10 -15.76 1.01
CA TYR A 191 -11.36 -14.36 1.26
C TYR A 191 -11.05 -13.52 0.03
N ASP A 192 -11.73 -12.39 -0.05
CA ASP A 192 -11.60 -11.37 -1.08
C ASP A 192 -11.43 -10.00 -0.42
N LEU A 193 -10.62 -9.12 -1.01
CA LEU A 193 -10.34 -7.79 -0.49
C LEU A 193 -10.60 -6.73 -1.55
N ASP A 194 -11.55 -5.84 -1.26
CA ASP A 194 -11.92 -4.73 -2.13
C ASP A 194 -11.55 -3.39 -1.49
N PHE A 195 -10.60 -2.69 -2.10
CA PHE A 195 -10.15 -1.38 -1.67
C PHE A 195 -11.20 -0.29 -1.96
N ARG A 196 -11.40 0.63 -1.01
CA ARG A 196 -12.31 1.78 -1.15
C ARG A 196 -11.60 3.08 -0.85
N ALA A 197 -11.31 3.84 -1.91
CA ALA A 197 -10.84 5.21 -1.78
C ALA A 197 -11.90 6.10 -1.12
N ALA A 198 -11.51 6.82 -0.06
CA ALA A 198 -12.39 7.70 0.68
C ALA A 198 -12.89 8.85 -0.23
N GLY A 199 -14.21 9.12 -0.18
CA GLY A 199 -14.81 10.20 -0.97
C GLY A 199 -14.78 9.98 -2.49
N ARG A 200 -14.53 8.76 -2.95
CA ARG A 200 -14.56 8.37 -4.37
C ARG A 200 -15.56 7.24 -4.61
N SER A 201 -15.87 7.00 -5.88
CA SER A 201 -16.68 5.84 -6.29
C SER A 201 -15.96 4.54 -5.94
N ALA A 202 -16.73 3.50 -5.58
CA ALA A 202 -16.27 2.12 -5.48
C ALA A 202 -15.46 1.65 -6.71
N SER A 203 -15.76 2.17 -7.90
CA SER A 203 -15.06 1.84 -9.14
C SER A 203 -13.70 2.56 -9.33
N TYR A 204 -13.32 3.46 -8.42
CA TYR A 204 -12.06 4.20 -8.48
C TYR A 204 -10.93 3.37 -7.89
N GLN A 205 -10.37 2.49 -8.73
CA GLN A 205 -9.38 1.48 -8.32
C GLN A 205 -7.96 1.74 -8.86
N MET A 206 -7.80 2.80 -9.66
CA MET A 206 -6.49 3.13 -10.22
C MET A 206 -6.34 4.60 -10.62
N ASN A 207 -5.10 5.06 -10.57
CA ASN A 207 -4.64 6.29 -11.21
C ASN A 207 -3.90 5.96 -12.50
N ILE A 208 -4.21 6.69 -13.57
CA ILE A 208 -3.50 6.57 -14.86
C ILE A 208 -2.72 7.85 -15.10
N LEU A 209 -1.40 7.73 -15.26
CA LEU A 209 -0.53 8.82 -15.69
C LEU A 209 -0.14 8.62 -17.14
N ALA A 210 -0.50 9.60 -17.96
CA ALA A 210 -0.04 9.78 -19.32
C ALA A 210 0.00 11.29 -19.61
N PRO A 211 0.88 11.77 -20.51
CA PRO A 211 0.89 13.18 -20.88
C PRO A 211 -0.46 13.59 -21.47
N GLU A 212 -0.89 14.83 -21.20
CA GLU A 212 -2.12 15.36 -21.81
C GLU A 212 -2.00 15.45 -23.33
N GLN A 213 -0.78 15.73 -23.82
CA GLN A 213 -0.47 15.87 -25.24
C GLN A 213 0.84 15.17 -25.58
N VAL A 214 0.87 14.51 -26.73
CA VAL A 214 2.07 13.83 -27.29
C VAL A 214 2.12 14.07 -28.80
N THR A 215 3.29 14.20 -29.40
CA THR A 215 3.39 14.27 -30.88
C THR A 215 3.38 12.87 -31.49
N ALA A 216 2.86 12.72 -32.70
CA ALA A 216 2.69 11.42 -33.36
C ALA A 216 4.00 10.61 -33.43
N ASP A 217 5.14 11.28 -33.64
CA ASP A 217 6.49 10.72 -33.69
C ASP A 217 7.06 10.30 -32.32
N GLN A 218 6.49 10.77 -31.21
CA GLN A 218 6.93 10.44 -29.85
C GLN A 218 6.07 9.36 -29.18
N THR A 219 4.99 8.92 -29.82
CA THR A 219 4.03 7.95 -29.26
C THR A 219 4.73 6.67 -28.79
N ALA A 220 5.55 6.06 -29.64
CA ALA A 220 6.25 4.81 -29.33
C ALA A 220 7.24 4.90 -28.15
N GLU A 221 7.67 6.10 -27.76
CA GLU A 221 8.58 6.35 -26.63
C GLU A 221 7.87 6.88 -25.39
N THR A 222 6.58 7.18 -25.50
CA THR A 222 5.81 7.77 -24.42
C THR A 222 5.30 6.70 -23.47
N GLU A 223 5.73 6.81 -22.23
CA GLU A 223 5.32 5.89 -21.17
C GLU A 223 3.95 6.25 -20.59
N VAL A 224 3.22 5.22 -20.24
CA VAL A 224 1.95 5.27 -19.52
C VAL A 224 2.13 4.46 -18.25
N TYR A 225 1.78 5.07 -17.12
CA TYR A 225 1.81 4.42 -15.82
C TYR A 225 0.37 4.21 -15.32
N ALA A 226 0.18 3.11 -14.60
CA ALA A 226 -1.04 2.82 -13.86
C ALA A 226 -0.68 2.42 -12.43
N ASN A 227 -1.16 3.18 -11.46
CA ASN A 227 -1.10 2.81 -10.05
C ASN A 227 -2.44 2.12 -9.73
N ILE A 228 -2.41 0.80 -9.52
CA ILE A 228 -3.60 -0.02 -9.24
C ILE A 228 -3.66 -0.22 -7.72
N PHE A 229 -4.55 0.47 -7.01
CA PHE A 229 -4.39 0.65 -5.56
C PHE A 229 -4.37 -0.66 -4.76
N ASN A 230 -5.16 -1.65 -5.18
CA ASN A 230 -5.20 -2.98 -4.57
C ASN A 230 -4.32 -4.03 -5.28
N GLY A 231 -3.46 -3.58 -6.18
CA GLY A 231 -2.68 -4.45 -7.04
C GLY A 231 -1.60 -5.22 -6.27
N SER A 232 -1.26 -6.41 -6.77
CA SER A 232 -0.20 -7.27 -6.23
C SER A 232 0.69 -7.82 -7.35
N GLU A 233 1.72 -8.59 -7.00
CA GLU A 233 2.52 -9.34 -8.00
C GLU A 233 1.72 -10.40 -8.77
N ARG A 234 0.51 -10.73 -8.32
CA ARG A 234 -0.39 -11.69 -8.97
C ARG A 234 -1.40 -11.02 -9.89
N SER A 235 -1.43 -9.69 -9.95
CA SER A 235 -2.37 -8.93 -10.77
C SER A 235 -1.92 -8.89 -12.23
N LYS A 236 -2.87 -9.02 -13.15
CA LYS A 236 -2.63 -8.88 -14.59
C LYS A 236 -3.19 -7.56 -15.09
N VAL A 237 -2.31 -6.66 -15.51
CA VAL A 237 -2.67 -5.33 -16.00
C VAL A 237 -2.40 -5.20 -17.49
N GLU A 238 -3.38 -4.67 -18.23
CA GLU A 238 -3.28 -4.48 -19.68
C GLU A 238 -3.80 -3.09 -20.09
N MET A 239 -3.21 -2.51 -21.12
CA MET A 239 -3.60 -1.24 -21.72
C MET A 239 -4.11 -1.41 -23.16
N GLN A 240 -5.13 -0.65 -23.54
CA GLN A 240 -5.63 -0.51 -24.91
C GLN A 240 -5.78 0.98 -25.25
N VAL A 241 -5.50 1.36 -26.50
CA VAL A 241 -5.80 2.71 -27.01
C VAL A 241 -6.97 2.64 -28.00
N GLY A 242 -7.99 3.46 -27.79
CA GLY A 242 -9.23 3.45 -28.57
C GLY A 242 -10.19 2.31 -28.17
N ASN A 243 -11.08 1.93 -29.09
CA ASN A 243 -12.14 0.94 -28.82
C ASN A 243 -11.91 -0.43 -29.49
N SER A 244 -10.86 -0.59 -30.29
CA SER A 244 -10.65 -1.78 -31.12
C SER A 244 -9.18 -2.21 -31.26
N GLY A 245 -8.28 -1.63 -30.47
CA GLY A 245 -6.86 -2.02 -30.45
C GLY A 245 -6.62 -3.35 -29.74
N SER A 246 -5.44 -3.93 -29.88
CA SER A 246 -5.02 -5.06 -29.02
C SER A 246 -4.73 -4.57 -27.60
N TRP A 247 -5.01 -5.40 -26.61
CA TRP A 247 -4.55 -5.19 -25.24
C TRP A 247 -3.06 -5.51 -25.14
N ALA A 248 -2.26 -4.54 -24.71
CA ALA A 248 -0.85 -4.69 -24.41
C ALA A 248 -0.66 -4.95 -22.92
N VAL A 249 0.11 -5.96 -22.56
CA VAL A 249 0.47 -6.23 -21.16
C VAL A 249 1.30 -5.07 -20.60
N MET A 250 1.01 -4.66 -19.38
CA MET A 250 1.82 -3.70 -18.65
C MET A 250 2.78 -4.43 -17.71
N GLU A 251 4.01 -3.94 -17.62
CA GLU A 251 5.05 -4.47 -16.73
C GLU A 251 4.84 -3.92 -15.32
N LYS A 252 4.85 -4.79 -14.31
CA LYS A 252 4.86 -4.38 -12.90
C LYS A 252 6.24 -3.85 -12.54
N ILE A 253 6.31 -2.69 -11.90
CA ILE A 253 7.56 -2.03 -11.49
C ILE A 253 7.52 -1.69 -10.01
N ASP A 254 8.70 -1.63 -9.37
CA ASP A 254 8.89 -1.20 -7.98
C ASP A 254 9.65 0.14 -7.96
N GLU A 255 8.93 1.21 -8.30
CA GLU A 255 9.43 2.57 -8.47
C GLU A 255 8.54 3.57 -7.74
N ILE A 256 9.02 4.80 -7.57
CA ILE A 256 8.20 5.90 -7.04
C ILE A 256 7.12 6.24 -8.06
N ASP A 257 5.86 6.34 -7.64
CA ASP A 257 4.77 6.80 -8.52
C ASP A 257 5.09 8.24 -9.01
N PRO A 258 5.34 8.44 -10.32
CA PRO A 258 5.69 9.75 -10.87
C PRO A 258 4.59 10.79 -10.65
N SER A 259 3.31 10.38 -10.62
CA SER A 259 2.18 11.28 -10.39
C SER A 259 2.17 11.80 -8.95
N TYR A 260 2.42 10.92 -7.98
CA TYR A 260 2.51 11.31 -6.58
C TYR A 260 3.75 12.16 -6.31
N LYS A 261 4.90 11.80 -6.89
CA LYS A 261 6.12 12.59 -6.78
C LYS A 261 5.89 14.03 -7.26
N GLN A 262 5.30 14.20 -8.45
CA GLN A 262 4.99 15.52 -8.99
C GLN A 262 4.03 16.29 -8.08
N LEU A 263 2.97 15.64 -7.58
CA LEU A 263 2.03 16.27 -6.65
C LEU A 263 2.73 16.74 -5.38
N SER A 264 3.45 15.84 -4.71
CA SER A 264 4.15 16.10 -3.45
C SER A 264 5.16 17.24 -3.61
N GLU A 265 5.97 17.24 -4.67
CA GLU A 265 6.95 18.30 -4.94
C GLU A 265 6.28 19.65 -5.21
N THR A 266 5.24 19.66 -6.07
CA THR A 266 4.53 20.89 -6.45
C THR A 266 3.82 21.50 -5.24
N GLU A 267 3.10 20.69 -4.49
CA GLU A 267 2.31 21.17 -3.37
C GLU A 267 3.18 21.53 -2.17
N ASN A 268 4.24 20.76 -1.92
CA ASN A 268 5.14 21.07 -0.83
C ASN A 268 5.94 22.36 -1.07
N ALA A 269 6.15 22.75 -2.33
CA ALA A 269 6.78 24.01 -2.70
C ALA A 269 5.91 25.27 -2.53
N VAL A 270 4.61 25.13 -2.21
CA VAL A 270 3.71 26.29 -2.02
C VAL A 270 4.10 27.06 -0.75
N GLU A 271 4.49 28.32 -0.93
CA GLU A 271 4.80 29.23 0.18
C GLU A 271 3.54 29.69 0.92
N GLY A 272 3.63 29.86 2.24
CA GLY A 272 2.53 30.40 3.06
C GLY A 272 1.32 29.47 3.22
N LYS A 273 1.42 28.19 2.82
CA LYS A 273 0.39 27.18 3.02
C LYS A 273 0.06 26.96 4.50
N LYS A 274 -1.20 26.67 4.80
CA LYS A 274 -1.74 26.45 6.16
C LYS A 274 -2.07 24.98 6.45
N TYR A 275 -1.66 24.08 5.57
CA TYR A 275 -1.89 22.65 5.67
C TYR A 275 -0.55 21.91 5.76
N ARG A 276 -0.59 20.67 6.27
CA ARG A 276 0.59 19.84 6.48
C ARG A 276 1.13 19.31 5.14
N ASP A 277 2.45 19.26 5.03
CA ASP A 277 3.16 18.71 3.87
C ASP A 277 2.80 17.25 3.61
N LEU A 278 2.69 16.91 2.33
CA LEU A 278 2.62 15.52 1.89
C LEU A 278 3.95 14.82 2.22
N PRO A 279 3.91 13.53 2.61
CA PRO A 279 5.15 12.83 2.92
C PRO A 279 6.00 12.65 1.66
N LYS A 280 7.28 12.37 1.89
CA LYS A 280 8.20 12.00 0.82
C LYS A 280 7.69 10.76 0.10
N ALA A 281 7.73 10.79 -1.23
CA ALA A 281 7.36 9.67 -2.07
C ALA A 281 8.22 8.43 -1.79
N LYS A 282 7.53 7.31 -1.60
CA LYS A 282 8.08 5.97 -1.48
C LYS A 282 7.85 5.21 -2.77
N LYS A 283 8.57 4.10 -2.92
CA LYS A 283 8.28 3.16 -4.00
C LYS A 283 6.90 2.56 -3.81
N SER A 284 6.22 2.33 -4.92
CA SER A 284 4.89 1.75 -4.98
C SER A 284 5.01 0.28 -5.37
N SER A 285 4.46 -0.61 -4.54
CA SER A 285 4.41 -2.05 -4.82
C SER A 285 3.34 -2.42 -5.87
N HIS A 286 2.52 -1.46 -6.26
CA HIS A 286 1.33 -1.63 -7.10
C HIS A 286 1.32 -0.63 -8.27
N LEU A 287 2.47 -0.52 -8.95
CA LEU A 287 2.67 0.33 -10.13
C LEU A 287 2.98 -0.51 -11.37
N TRP A 288 2.35 -0.15 -12.49
CA TRP A 288 2.53 -0.78 -13.78
C TRP A 288 2.87 0.25 -14.85
N ARG A 289 3.64 -0.17 -15.85
CA ARG A 289 4.11 0.67 -16.94
C ARG A 289 4.04 -0.03 -18.29
N THR A 290 3.74 0.74 -19.32
CA THR A 290 3.92 0.33 -20.73
C THR A 290 4.14 1.57 -21.59
N LYS A 291 4.35 1.41 -22.89
CA LYS A 291 4.44 2.52 -23.84
C LYS A 291 3.18 2.64 -24.68
N LEU A 292 2.85 3.85 -25.14
CA LEU A 292 1.80 4.04 -26.14
C LEU A 292 2.17 3.28 -27.44
N PRO A 293 1.18 2.74 -28.16
CA PRO A 293 1.42 2.11 -29.45
C PRO A 293 1.95 3.13 -30.47
N ALA A 294 2.85 2.68 -31.33
CA ALA A 294 3.37 3.50 -32.41
C ALA A 294 2.29 3.88 -33.44
N GLY A 295 2.47 5.01 -34.11
CA GLY A 295 1.66 5.37 -35.28
C GLY A 295 0.24 5.85 -34.95
N LEU A 296 -0.01 6.28 -33.70
CA LEU A 296 -1.27 6.96 -33.38
C LEU A 296 -1.40 8.22 -34.24
N LYS A 297 -2.55 8.35 -34.92
CA LYS A 297 -2.84 9.51 -35.77
C LYS A 297 -3.14 10.74 -34.91
N PRO A 298 -2.86 11.96 -35.39
CA PRO A 298 -3.29 13.17 -34.72
C PRO A 298 -4.79 13.17 -34.40
N GLY A 299 -5.15 13.53 -33.18
CA GLY A 299 -6.52 13.46 -32.68
C GLY A 299 -6.61 13.14 -31.19
N THR A 300 -7.83 12.93 -30.70
CA THR A 300 -8.10 12.55 -29.32
C THR A 300 -8.18 11.03 -29.21
N HIS A 301 -7.47 10.46 -28.24
CA HIS A 301 -7.43 9.02 -27.99
C HIS A 301 -7.78 8.73 -26.53
N LEU A 302 -8.53 7.65 -26.30
CA LEU A 302 -8.80 7.13 -24.97
C LEU A 302 -7.82 5.99 -24.69
N ILE A 303 -6.98 6.15 -23.68
CA ILE A 303 -6.26 5.05 -23.04
C ILE A 303 -7.26 4.35 -22.13
N ARG A 304 -7.34 3.03 -22.21
CA ARG A 304 -8.11 2.16 -21.32
C ARG A 304 -7.14 1.23 -20.64
N ILE A 305 -7.24 1.09 -19.33
CA ILE A 305 -6.45 0.15 -18.55
C ILE A 305 -7.42 -0.76 -17.83
N ARG A 306 -7.15 -2.06 -17.88
CA ARG A 306 -7.88 -3.07 -17.12
C ARG A 306 -6.92 -3.87 -16.27
N THR A 307 -7.42 -4.33 -15.14
CA THR A 307 -6.71 -5.22 -14.24
C THR A 307 -7.60 -6.43 -13.92
N VAL A 308 -6.95 -7.56 -13.71
CA VAL A 308 -7.53 -8.74 -13.04
C VAL A 308 -6.68 -8.98 -11.80
N GLU A 309 -7.28 -8.85 -10.62
CA GLU A 309 -6.63 -9.02 -9.33
C GLU A 309 -6.51 -10.52 -8.95
N MET A 310 -5.86 -10.81 -7.83
CA MET A 310 -5.50 -12.18 -7.42
C MET A 310 -6.71 -13.06 -7.05
N ASP A 311 -7.79 -12.44 -6.61
CA ASP A 311 -9.12 -12.98 -6.31
C ASP A 311 -9.99 -13.12 -7.57
N GLY A 312 -9.54 -12.58 -8.70
CA GLY A 312 -10.25 -12.58 -9.98
C GLY A 312 -11.10 -11.33 -10.23
N ASP A 313 -11.10 -10.37 -9.30
CA ASP A 313 -11.80 -9.10 -9.48
C ASP A 313 -11.26 -8.31 -10.64
N LYS A 314 -12.16 -7.55 -11.29
CA LYS A 314 -11.87 -6.85 -12.53
C LYS A 314 -12.21 -5.38 -12.40
N HIS A 315 -11.21 -4.55 -12.68
CA HIS A 315 -11.40 -3.11 -12.73
C HIS A 315 -10.93 -2.54 -14.07
N GLN A 316 -11.57 -1.46 -14.49
CA GLN A 316 -11.19 -0.76 -15.71
C GLN A 316 -11.34 0.74 -15.50
N SER A 317 -10.34 1.50 -15.95
CA SER A 317 -10.38 2.97 -15.99
C SER A 317 -9.87 3.47 -17.33
N GLY A 318 -10.01 4.76 -17.57
CA GLY A 318 -9.53 5.38 -18.80
C GLY A 318 -9.05 6.81 -18.63
N ARG A 319 -8.12 7.21 -19.50
CA ARG A 319 -7.54 8.54 -19.56
C ARG A 319 -7.49 9.02 -21.00
N VAL A 320 -7.93 10.26 -21.22
CA VAL A 320 -7.88 10.87 -22.56
C VAL A 320 -6.53 11.54 -22.77
N ILE A 321 -5.95 11.35 -23.96
CA ILE A 321 -4.77 12.05 -24.44
C ILE A 321 -5.03 12.69 -25.80
N ARG A 322 -4.27 13.73 -26.15
CA ARG A 322 -4.28 14.33 -27.48
C ARG A 322 -2.97 14.03 -28.21
N VAL A 323 -3.07 13.41 -29.38
CA VAL A 323 -1.95 13.23 -30.29
C VAL A 323 -1.91 14.42 -31.24
N LEU A 324 -0.77 15.11 -31.29
CA LEU A 324 -0.51 16.23 -32.19
C LEU A 324 0.23 15.75 -33.44
N PRO A 325 0.15 16.49 -34.56
CA PRO A 325 1.04 16.26 -35.70
C PRO A 325 2.51 16.30 -35.26
N ALA A 326 3.36 15.49 -35.91
CA ALA A 326 4.81 15.57 -35.71
C ALA A 326 5.29 16.99 -36.04
N LYS A 327 6.27 17.50 -35.29
CA LYS A 327 6.88 18.80 -35.63
C LYS A 327 7.60 18.67 -36.98
N PRO A 328 7.54 19.68 -37.86
CA PRO A 328 8.30 19.67 -39.10
C PRO A 328 9.79 19.51 -38.77
N VAL A 329 10.47 18.57 -39.42
CA VAL A 329 11.93 18.51 -39.37
C VAL A 329 12.44 19.77 -40.06
N GLU A 330 13.07 20.68 -39.32
CA GLU A 330 13.79 21.80 -39.93
C GLU A 330 14.88 21.22 -40.82
N LYS A 331 14.66 21.27 -42.14
CA LYS A 331 15.73 21.04 -43.11
C LYS A 331 16.72 22.20 -42.94
N THR A 332 17.84 21.94 -42.28
CA THR A 332 19.02 22.79 -42.39
C THR A 332 19.37 22.89 -43.86
N ALA A 333 19.13 24.05 -44.46
CA ALA A 333 19.55 24.35 -45.82
C ALA A 333 21.08 24.30 -45.84
N SER A 334 21.66 23.25 -46.43
CA SER A 334 23.07 23.23 -46.78
C SER A 334 23.26 24.24 -47.91
N THR A 335 23.74 25.44 -47.58
CA THR A 335 24.16 26.43 -48.57
C THR A 335 25.39 25.89 -49.28
N THR A 336 25.21 25.20 -50.40
CA THR A 336 26.30 24.86 -51.32
C THR A 336 26.67 26.15 -52.05
N VAL A 337 27.69 26.86 -51.54
CA VAL A 337 28.31 27.97 -52.27
C VAL A 337 29.15 27.35 -53.38
N THR A 338 28.62 27.36 -54.61
CA THR A 338 29.41 27.18 -55.82
C THR A 338 30.28 28.42 -56.03
N GLU A 339 31.58 28.30 -55.78
CA GLU A 339 32.58 29.25 -56.27
C GLU A 339 32.69 29.12 -57.80
N LYS A 340 32.77 30.25 -58.48
CA LYS A 340 33.01 30.38 -59.92
C LYS A 340 34.17 31.31 -60.15
#